data_AF-A0A0G4L046-F1
#
_entry.id   AF-A0A0G4L046-F1
#
_cell.length_a   1.000
_cell.length_b   1.000
_cell.length_c   1.000
_cell.angle_alpha   90.00
_cell.angle_beta   90.00
_cell.angle_gamma   90.00
#
_symmetry.space_group_name_H-M   'P 1'
#
loop_
_entity.id
_entity.type
_entity.pdbx_description
1 polymer ?
#
loop_
_entity_poly.entity_id
_entity_poly.type
_entity_poly.pdbx_seq_one_letter_code
_entity_poly.pdbx_strand_id
1 'polypeptide(L)'
;MEALFKEVGRAFTENTGSNGYDLAKTLSPTSPSDQLHRLAAIKLSTNAFNVKQDVKHFLTQAISKKNGFGGRGDVRQQINGWVEVYAAYWKAINEILAVEGNDAADNSSLKKPSWTKVYDAWKEMTIALHRGYTNYCFEAWTIPCLYTAGKYLRLFAIKSDAERSTTGAAGEEEVQLGDDFDLETEEHQKLRDCEQQLKRIFTLCLSDRSTDIYDTRKWGVYATINLLFKTYFKLNSASLARTILKALATNRADMAPLEAYPAPQRVTFKYYEGVLFFLEENYVEAEKHLTEAWSQCHKDALGNKERILTYLI
;
A
#
# COMPACT_ATOMS: atom_id res chain seq x y z
N MET A 1 18.52 -7.65 11.32
CA MET A 1 18.63 -7.69 9.84
C MET A 1 18.63 -9.11 9.28
N GLU A 2 19.47 -10.02 9.80
CA GLU A 2 19.63 -11.37 9.24
C GLU A 2 18.32 -12.18 9.16
N ALA A 3 17.51 -12.20 10.23
CA ALA A 3 16.22 -12.90 10.24
C ALA A 3 15.26 -12.40 9.14
N LEU A 4 15.20 -11.08 8.93
CA LEU A 4 14.41 -10.45 7.87
C LEU A 4 14.85 -10.96 6.49
N PHE A 5 16.14 -10.94 6.20
CA PHE A 5 16.64 -11.35 4.88
C PHE A 5 16.65 -12.86 4.67
N LYS A 6 16.60 -13.66 5.75
CA LYS A 6 16.28 -15.09 5.64
C LYS A 6 14.85 -15.32 5.17
N GLU A 7 13.88 -14.52 5.63
CA GLU A 7 12.50 -14.57 5.12
C GLU A 7 12.41 -14.09 3.67
N VAL A 8 13.14 -13.02 3.32
CA VAL A 8 13.27 -12.57 1.92
C VAL A 8 13.82 -13.71 1.07
N GLY A 9 14.93 -14.35 1.47
CA GLY A 9 15.50 -15.48 0.74
C GLY A 9 14.51 -16.62 0.51
N ARG A 10 13.68 -16.95 1.50
CA ARG A 10 12.61 -17.97 1.34
C ARG A 10 11.56 -17.56 0.32
N ALA A 11 11.17 -16.28 0.28
CA ALA A 11 10.20 -15.79 -0.70
C ALA A 11 10.73 -15.87 -2.14
N PHE A 12 12.06 -15.89 -2.33
CA PHE A 12 12.75 -15.95 -3.62
C PHE A 12 13.17 -17.38 -4.07
N THR A 13 12.98 -18.43 -3.26
CA THR A 13 13.49 -19.80 -3.58
C THR A 13 12.46 -20.73 -4.24
N GLU A 14 12.96 -21.60 -5.13
CA GLU A 14 12.25 -22.31 -6.20
C GLU A 14 11.35 -23.53 -5.84
N ASN A 15 11.21 -23.96 -4.57
CA ASN A 15 10.47 -25.21 -4.29
C ASN A 15 8.93 -25.08 -4.30
N THR A 16 8.39 -23.86 -4.28
CA THR A 16 6.93 -23.59 -4.32
C THR A 16 6.54 -22.50 -5.33
N GLY A 17 7.50 -22.01 -6.12
CA GLY A 17 7.41 -20.74 -6.85
C GLY A 17 7.62 -19.52 -5.93
N SER A 18 8.04 -18.40 -6.54
CA SER A 18 8.23 -17.13 -5.83
C SER A 18 6.92 -16.68 -5.16
N ASN A 19 6.96 -16.39 -3.87
CA ASN A 19 5.77 -16.03 -3.10
C ASN A 19 5.75 -14.53 -2.78
N GLY A 20 5.01 -13.78 -3.60
CA GLY A 20 4.83 -12.34 -3.42
C GLY A 20 4.22 -11.95 -2.08
N TYR A 21 3.33 -12.77 -1.53
CA TYR A 21 2.69 -12.49 -0.25
C TYR A 21 3.69 -12.61 0.91
N ASP A 22 4.58 -13.60 0.86
CA ASP A 22 5.62 -13.75 1.88
C ASP A 22 6.66 -12.64 1.78
N LEU A 23 7.04 -12.22 0.57
CA LEU A 23 7.86 -11.03 0.40
C LEU A 23 7.17 -9.77 0.95
N ALA A 24 5.88 -9.59 0.68
CA ALA A 24 5.11 -8.46 1.17
C ALA A 24 5.00 -8.43 2.71
N LYS A 25 4.98 -9.58 3.39
CA LYS A 25 5.02 -9.65 4.86
C LYS A 25 6.32 -9.08 5.42
N THR A 26 7.44 -9.22 4.71
CA THR A 26 8.72 -8.65 5.16
C THR A 26 8.72 -7.13 5.21
N LEU A 27 7.82 -6.48 4.47
CA LEU A 27 7.60 -5.03 4.47
C LEU A 27 6.47 -4.61 5.42
N SER A 28 5.98 -5.48 6.31
CA SER A 28 4.94 -5.10 7.28
C SER A 28 5.47 -4.05 8.26
N PRO A 29 4.78 -2.92 8.48
CA PRO A 29 5.14 -1.94 9.50
C PRO A 29 4.63 -2.31 10.90
N THR A 30 3.98 -3.47 11.06
CA THR A 30 3.51 -3.97 12.35
C THR A 30 4.21 -5.27 12.68
N SER A 31 4.73 -5.38 13.90
CA SER A 31 5.26 -6.64 14.45
C SER A 31 4.12 -7.66 14.54
N PRO A 32 4.28 -8.88 13.98
CA PRO A 32 3.31 -9.94 14.19
C PRO A 32 3.32 -10.42 15.65
N SER A 33 2.23 -11.05 16.10
CA SER A 33 2.00 -11.39 17.51
C SER A 33 3.04 -12.36 18.09
N ASP A 34 3.70 -13.13 17.24
CA ASP A 34 4.77 -14.07 17.56
C ASP A 34 6.16 -13.40 17.66
N GLN A 35 6.33 -12.17 17.14
CA GLN A 35 7.60 -11.45 17.09
C GLN A 35 7.43 -9.97 17.45
N LEU A 36 7.03 -9.68 18.69
CA LEU A 36 6.72 -8.32 19.15
C LEU A 36 7.85 -7.30 18.93
N HIS A 37 9.11 -7.73 19.08
CA HIS A 37 10.30 -6.87 18.95
C HIS A 37 10.93 -6.86 17.54
N ARG A 38 10.26 -7.40 16.53
CA ARG A 38 10.78 -7.52 15.15
C ARG A 38 11.29 -6.17 14.61
N LEU A 39 10.48 -5.12 14.72
CA LEU A 39 10.83 -3.80 14.19
C LEU A 39 12.02 -3.17 14.93
N ALA A 40 12.05 -3.29 16.26
CA ALA A 40 13.17 -2.81 17.08
C ALA A 40 14.47 -3.55 16.72
N ALA A 41 14.42 -4.86 16.51
CA ALA A 41 15.58 -5.65 16.07
C ALA A 41 16.06 -5.25 14.66
N ILE A 42 15.16 -4.83 13.77
CA ILE A 42 15.54 -4.29 12.45
C ILE A 42 16.22 -2.93 12.61
N LYS A 43 15.64 -2.02 13.40
CA LYS A 43 16.22 -0.70 13.70
C LYS A 43 17.66 -0.83 14.22
N LEU A 44 17.87 -1.63 15.27
CA LEU A 44 19.17 -1.79 15.95
C LEU A 44 20.22 -2.53 15.13
N SER A 45 19.83 -3.19 14.04
CA SER A 45 20.75 -4.04 13.29
C SER A 45 21.66 -3.31 12.29
N THR A 46 21.45 -2.01 12.07
CA THR A 46 22.31 -1.17 11.22
C THR A 46 22.16 0.30 11.64
N ASN A 47 22.73 1.22 10.86
CA ASN A 47 22.63 2.66 11.05
C ASN A 47 22.45 3.39 9.71
N ALA A 48 22.17 4.71 9.77
CA ALA A 48 21.86 5.52 8.59
C ALA A 48 23.00 5.58 7.54
N PHE A 49 24.26 5.40 7.96
CA PHE A 49 25.41 5.42 7.07
C PHE A 49 25.59 4.07 6.34
N ASN A 50 25.35 2.96 7.04
CA ASN A 50 25.65 1.62 6.55
C ASN A 50 24.44 0.87 5.96
N VAL A 51 23.21 1.34 6.20
CA VAL A 51 21.98 0.61 5.85
C VAL A 51 21.97 0.08 4.41
N LYS A 52 22.39 0.89 3.42
CA LYS A 52 22.42 0.45 2.01
C LYS A 52 23.44 -0.67 1.77
N GLN A 53 24.63 -0.56 2.37
CA GLN A 53 25.69 -1.54 2.23
C GLN A 53 25.30 -2.87 2.89
N ASP A 54 24.77 -2.81 4.12
CA ASP A 54 24.35 -3.98 4.88
C ASP A 54 23.21 -4.70 4.17
N VAL A 55 22.17 -3.96 3.76
CA VAL A 55 21.03 -4.50 2.99
C VAL A 55 21.51 -5.16 1.69
N LYS A 56 22.43 -4.52 0.95
CA LYS A 56 22.97 -5.09 -0.28
C LYS A 56 23.71 -6.39 -0.04
N HIS A 57 24.51 -6.46 1.02
CA HIS A 57 25.22 -7.66 1.41
C HIS A 57 24.24 -8.82 1.69
N PHE A 58 23.22 -8.59 2.52
CA PHE A 58 22.23 -9.62 2.82
C PHE A 58 21.38 -10.03 1.61
N LEU A 59 20.95 -9.07 0.78
CA LEU A 59 20.18 -9.36 -0.44
C LEU A 59 21.00 -10.16 -1.45
N THR A 60 22.29 -9.89 -1.60
CA THR A 60 23.15 -10.64 -2.52
C THR A 60 23.31 -12.10 -2.06
N GLN A 61 23.28 -12.35 -0.75
CA GLN A 61 23.29 -13.71 -0.21
C GLN A 61 21.93 -14.40 -0.36
N ALA A 62 20.84 -13.68 -0.12
CA ALA A 62 19.47 -14.19 -0.21
C ALA A 62 19.05 -14.48 -1.65
N ILE A 63 19.37 -13.57 -2.58
CA ILE A 63 18.99 -13.59 -3.99
C ILE A 63 20.22 -14.00 -4.82
N SER A 64 20.61 -15.26 -4.70
CA SER A 64 21.75 -15.83 -5.44
C SER A 64 21.28 -16.80 -6.52
N LYS A 65 22.01 -16.90 -7.64
CA LYS A 65 21.77 -17.89 -8.70
C LYS A 65 21.77 -19.34 -8.17
N LYS A 66 22.47 -19.61 -7.05
CA LYS A 66 22.45 -20.93 -6.39
C LYS A 66 21.10 -21.29 -5.75
N ASN A 67 20.19 -20.31 -5.58
CA ASN A 67 18.87 -20.47 -4.98
C ASN A 67 17.74 -20.58 -6.01
N GLY A 68 18.07 -20.83 -7.30
CA GLY A 68 17.07 -20.98 -8.36
C GLY A 68 16.56 -19.67 -8.97
N PHE A 69 17.05 -18.51 -8.50
CA PHE A 69 16.66 -17.23 -9.08
C PHE A 69 17.37 -16.99 -10.42
N GLY A 70 16.69 -17.36 -11.51
CA GLY A 70 17.20 -17.30 -12.87
C GLY A 70 16.10 -17.09 -13.92
N GLY A 71 15.21 -16.13 -13.71
CA GLY A 71 14.17 -15.73 -14.66
C GLY A 71 14.31 -14.29 -15.13
N ARG A 72 14.32 -14.09 -16.45
CA ARG A 72 14.05 -12.89 -17.30
C ARG A 72 14.65 -11.50 -16.99
N GLY A 73 15.17 -11.20 -15.80
CA GLY A 73 15.71 -9.87 -15.44
C GLY A 73 17.17 -9.88 -14.98
N ASP A 74 17.84 -8.73 -15.06
CA ASP A 74 19.18 -8.57 -14.48
C ASP A 74 19.08 -8.60 -12.94
N VAL A 75 19.44 -9.75 -12.34
CA VAL A 75 19.44 -9.97 -10.88
C VAL A 75 20.16 -8.83 -10.14
N ARG A 76 21.22 -8.25 -10.74
CA ARG A 76 21.93 -7.12 -10.15
C ARG A 76 21.07 -5.87 -10.08
N GLN A 77 20.29 -5.59 -11.13
CA GLN A 77 19.35 -4.46 -11.14
C GLN A 77 18.25 -4.67 -10.10
N GLN A 78 17.68 -5.87 -10.02
CA GLN A 78 16.67 -6.18 -8.99
C GLN A 78 17.23 -6.00 -7.58
N ILE A 79 18.43 -6.51 -7.29
CA ILE A 79 19.09 -6.30 -5.99
C ILE A 79 19.24 -4.81 -5.71
N ASN A 80 19.73 -4.01 -6.66
CA ASN A 80 19.87 -2.57 -6.46
C ASN A 80 18.54 -1.88 -6.17
N GLY A 81 17.45 -2.27 -6.85
CA GLY A 81 16.11 -1.76 -6.57
C GLY A 81 15.64 -2.12 -5.15
N TRP A 82 15.81 -3.38 -4.74
CA TRP A 82 15.43 -3.84 -3.40
C TRP A 82 16.27 -3.18 -2.30
N VAL A 83 17.54 -2.85 -2.57
CA VAL A 83 18.37 -2.06 -1.64
C VAL A 83 17.73 -0.70 -1.34
N GLU A 84 17.25 0.01 -2.36
CA GLU A 84 16.57 1.30 -2.16
C GLU A 84 15.27 1.13 -1.36
N VAL A 85 14.48 0.09 -1.65
CA VAL A 85 13.22 -0.22 -0.93
C VAL A 85 13.48 -0.49 0.54
N TYR A 86 14.39 -1.42 0.86
CA TYR A 86 14.65 -1.81 2.24
C TYR A 86 15.39 -0.74 3.05
N ALA A 87 16.23 0.08 2.40
CA ALA A 87 16.83 1.24 3.06
C ALA A 87 15.77 2.29 3.42
N ALA A 88 14.82 2.58 2.53
CA ALA A 88 13.70 3.48 2.81
C ALA A 88 12.75 2.88 3.87
N TYR A 89 12.50 1.57 3.81
CA TYR A 89 11.71 0.85 4.83
C TYR A 89 12.36 0.93 6.22
N TRP A 90 13.69 0.77 6.33
CA TRP A 90 14.40 0.92 7.60
C TRP A 90 14.23 2.34 8.17
N LYS A 91 14.31 3.38 7.34
CA LYS A 91 14.02 4.75 7.78
C LYS A 91 12.58 4.90 8.28
N ALA A 92 11.62 4.34 7.56
CA ALA A 92 10.22 4.39 7.98
C ALA A 92 9.97 3.66 9.31
N ILE A 93 10.66 2.53 9.55
CA ILE A 93 10.62 1.84 10.85
C ILE A 93 11.10 2.75 12.00
N ASN A 94 12.16 3.52 11.78
CA ASN A 94 12.66 4.44 12.81
C ASN A 94 11.59 5.47 13.21
N GLU A 95 10.90 6.06 12.23
CA GLU A 95 9.83 7.03 12.48
C GLU A 95 8.61 6.36 13.15
N ILE A 96 8.26 5.12 12.75
CA ILE A 96 7.15 4.37 13.35
C ILE A 96 7.44 4.11 14.84
N LEU A 97 8.62 3.59 15.16
CA LEU A 97 9.01 3.29 16.54
C LEU A 97 9.10 4.55 17.41
N ALA A 98 9.49 5.68 16.82
CA ALA A 98 9.53 6.96 17.52
C ALA A 98 8.13 7.43 17.94
N VAL A 99 7.11 7.23 17.10
CA VAL A 99 5.71 7.59 17.43
C VAL A 99 5.06 6.57 18.38
N GLU A 100 5.45 5.30 18.32
CA GLU A 100 4.93 4.25 19.20
C GLU A 100 5.52 4.27 20.63
N GLY A 101 6.45 5.19 20.92
CA GLY A 101 7.02 5.34 22.27
C GLY A 101 8.03 4.26 22.66
N ASN A 102 8.48 3.44 21.70
CA ASN A 102 9.51 2.41 21.93
C ASN A 102 10.94 2.97 21.94
N ASP A 103 11.11 4.29 21.74
CA ASP A 103 12.39 4.99 21.89
C ASP A 103 12.56 5.56 23.31
N ALA A 104 12.88 4.67 24.27
CA ALA A 104 13.23 5.07 25.63
C ALA A 104 14.64 5.68 25.78
N ALA A 105 15.45 5.70 24.70
CA ALA A 105 16.88 5.98 24.76
C ALA A 105 17.31 7.35 24.22
N ASP A 106 16.42 8.12 23.58
CA ASP A 106 16.82 9.39 22.94
C ASP A 106 15.85 10.54 23.23
N ASN A 107 15.72 10.87 24.52
CA ASN A 107 15.12 12.12 24.98
C ASN A 107 15.97 13.37 24.62
N SER A 108 17.04 13.22 23.82
CA SER A 108 17.92 14.32 23.41
C SER A 108 17.54 14.93 22.06
N SER A 109 16.68 14.27 21.26
CA SER A 109 16.27 14.81 19.97
C SER A 109 15.21 15.91 20.15
N LEU A 110 15.57 17.15 19.80
CA LEU A 110 14.71 18.35 19.77
C LEU A 110 13.45 18.23 18.89
N LYS A 111 13.21 17.10 18.23
CA LYS A 111 12.17 16.94 17.20
C LYS A 111 11.13 15.91 17.65
N LYS A 112 9.97 16.42 18.10
CA LYS A 112 8.80 15.60 18.46
C LYS A 112 8.49 14.56 17.36
N PRO A 113 8.22 13.29 17.73
CA PRO A 113 7.75 12.28 16.79
C PRO A 113 6.38 12.71 16.23
N SER A 114 6.12 12.40 14.96
CA SER A 114 4.89 12.81 14.26
C SER A 114 4.50 11.79 13.21
N TRP A 115 3.20 11.52 13.10
CA TRP A 115 2.64 10.71 12.01
C TRP A 115 2.92 11.27 10.61
N THR A 116 3.18 12.59 10.50
CA THR A 116 3.59 13.23 9.25
C THR A 116 4.93 12.68 8.76
N LYS A 117 5.91 12.53 9.66
CA LYS A 117 7.23 11.95 9.31
C LYS A 117 7.12 10.47 8.95
N VAL A 118 6.27 9.73 9.66
CA VAL A 118 5.97 8.33 9.34
C VAL A 118 5.40 8.22 7.93
N TYR A 119 4.43 9.07 7.59
CA TYR A 119 3.84 9.12 6.26
C TYR A 119 4.89 9.44 5.20
N ASP A 120 5.69 10.48 5.39
CA ASP A 120 6.69 10.92 4.41
C ASP A 120 7.79 9.85 4.20
N ALA A 121 8.27 9.21 5.27
CA ALA A 121 9.23 8.10 5.16
C ALA A 121 8.63 6.86 4.49
N TRP A 122 7.36 6.52 4.78
CA TRP A 122 6.68 5.41 4.12
C TRP A 122 6.37 5.70 2.64
N LYS A 123 6.09 6.96 2.31
CA LYS A 123 5.95 7.45 0.94
C LYS A 123 7.26 7.27 0.17
N GLU A 124 8.40 7.60 0.75
CA GLU A 124 9.71 7.34 0.12
C GLU A 124 9.90 5.86 -0.22
N MET A 125 9.55 4.96 0.70
CA MET A 125 9.60 3.50 0.47
C MET A 125 8.64 3.08 -0.66
N THR A 126 7.41 3.62 -0.67
CA THR A 126 6.43 3.34 -1.71
C THR A 126 6.91 3.82 -3.10
N ILE A 127 7.55 4.98 -3.16
CA ILE A 127 8.16 5.53 -4.38
C ILE A 127 9.35 4.67 -4.84
N ALA A 128 10.20 4.22 -3.92
CA ALA A 128 11.30 3.30 -4.23
C ALA A 128 10.77 1.98 -4.82
N LEU A 129 9.69 1.45 -4.25
CA LEU A 129 9.04 0.22 -4.75
C LEU A 129 8.46 0.41 -6.15
N HIS A 130 7.77 1.53 -6.40
CA HIS A 130 7.28 1.89 -7.74
C HIS A 130 8.45 1.99 -8.74
N ARG A 131 9.55 2.65 -8.37
CA ARG A 131 10.77 2.75 -9.19
C ARG A 131 11.40 1.38 -9.45
N GLY A 132 11.23 0.43 -8.54
CA GLY A 132 11.58 -0.98 -8.72
C GLY A 132 11.06 -1.56 -10.04
N TYR A 133 9.79 -1.30 -10.34
CA TYR A 133 9.14 -1.79 -11.56
C TYR A 133 9.51 -1.00 -12.82
N THR A 134 9.79 0.30 -12.70
CA THR A 134 10.11 1.13 -13.87
C THR A 134 11.59 1.09 -14.26
N ASN A 135 12.48 0.95 -13.26
CA ASN A 135 13.93 1.15 -13.45
C ASN A 135 14.77 -0.08 -13.08
N TYR A 136 14.23 -1.02 -12.30
CA TYR A 136 14.98 -2.17 -11.74
C TYR A 136 14.35 -3.53 -12.09
N CYS A 137 13.43 -3.57 -13.05
CA CYS A 137 12.81 -4.79 -13.57
C CYS A 137 12.18 -5.70 -12.51
N PHE A 138 11.48 -5.12 -11.52
CA PHE A 138 10.70 -5.92 -10.58
C PHE A 138 9.61 -6.71 -11.31
N GLU A 139 9.51 -7.99 -10.96
CA GLU A 139 8.63 -8.95 -11.61
C GLU A 139 7.20 -8.91 -11.04
N ALA A 140 6.23 -9.39 -11.83
CA ALA A 140 4.81 -9.33 -11.48
C ALA A 140 4.47 -10.10 -10.20
N TRP A 141 5.19 -11.17 -9.85
CA TRP A 141 4.94 -11.90 -8.62
C TRP A 141 5.13 -11.02 -7.36
N THR A 142 5.84 -9.90 -7.45
CA THR A 142 6.09 -8.97 -6.32
C THR A 142 4.98 -7.93 -6.10
N ILE A 143 3.90 -7.95 -6.90
CA ILE A 143 2.74 -7.04 -6.78
C ILE A 143 2.16 -6.95 -5.36
N PRO A 144 2.07 -8.05 -4.56
CA PRO A 144 1.55 -7.93 -3.19
C PRO A 144 2.31 -6.91 -2.33
N CYS A 145 3.58 -6.63 -2.62
CA CYS A 145 4.35 -5.57 -1.97
C CYS A 145 3.76 -4.18 -2.24
N LEU A 146 3.30 -3.91 -3.47
CA LEU A 146 2.66 -2.63 -3.83
C LEU A 146 1.36 -2.43 -3.05
N TYR A 147 0.57 -3.50 -2.89
CA TYR A 147 -0.64 -3.46 -2.08
C TYR A 147 -0.33 -3.17 -0.61
N THR A 148 0.67 -3.85 -0.02
CA THR A 148 1.11 -3.58 1.35
C THR A 148 1.56 -2.13 1.51
N ALA A 149 2.42 -1.63 0.61
CA ALA A 149 2.89 -0.25 0.64
C ALA A 149 1.71 0.74 0.57
N GLY A 150 0.80 0.59 -0.40
CA GLY A 150 -0.37 1.48 -0.56
C GLY A 150 -1.36 1.40 0.61
N LYS A 151 -1.62 0.21 1.15
CA LYS A 151 -2.51 -0.01 2.30
C LYS A 151 -2.03 0.79 3.51
N TYR A 152 -0.75 0.64 3.87
CA TYR A 152 -0.19 1.32 5.04
C TYR A 152 0.06 2.80 4.78
N LEU A 153 0.41 3.21 3.56
CA LEU A 153 0.48 4.62 3.18
C LEU A 153 -0.84 5.34 3.47
N ARG A 154 -1.98 4.71 3.10
CA ARG A 154 -3.31 5.25 3.40
C ARG A 154 -3.59 5.33 4.90
N LEU A 155 -3.19 4.31 5.67
CA LEU A 155 -3.38 4.33 7.13
C LEU A 155 -2.55 5.43 7.80
N PHE A 156 -1.30 5.62 7.38
CA PHE A 156 -0.45 6.68 7.91
C PHE A 156 -0.91 8.07 7.48
N ALA A 157 -1.45 8.22 6.28
CA ALA A 157 -2.08 9.47 5.84
C ALA A 157 -3.22 9.87 6.78
N ILE A 158 -4.14 8.94 7.06
CA ILE A 158 -5.28 9.18 7.98
C ILE A 158 -4.79 9.54 9.38
N LYS A 159 -3.77 8.86 9.90
CA LYS A 159 -3.20 9.17 11.22
C LYS A 159 -2.52 10.54 11.24
N SER A 160 -1.81 10.90 10.18
CA SER A 160 -1.14 12.20 10.04
C SER A 160 -2.13 13.34 9.95
N ASP A 161 -3.16 13.20 9.11
CA ASP A 161 -4.21 14.20 8.96
C ASP A 161 -4.97 14.37 10.29
N ALA A 162 -5.32 13.28 10.99
CA ALA A 162 -5.95 13.35 12.32
C ALA A 162 -5.06 14.03 13.38
N GLU A 163 -3.75 13.73 13.40
CA GLU A 163 -2.78 14.39 14.29
C GLU A 163 -2.74 15.91 14.05
N ARG A 164 -2.78 16.34 12.78
CA ARG A 164 -2.81 17.77 12.40
C ARG A 164 -4.13 18.43 12.80
N SER A 165 -5.27 17.79 12.59
CA SER A 165 -6.58 18.32 13.03
C SER A 165 -6.62 18.54 14.55
N THR A 166 -6.09 17.61 15.34
CA THR A 166 -6.04 17.75 16.80
C THR A 166 -5.06 18.83 17.28
N THR A 167 -3.91 18.98 16.60
CA THR A 167 -2.90 19.98 16.99
C THR A 167 -3.28 21.38 16.51
N GLY A 168 -3.90 21.50 15.34
CA GLY A 168 -4.42 22.76 14.80
C GLY A 168 -5.57 23.33 15.62
N ALA A 169 -6.41 22.48 16.21
CA ALA A 169 -7.46 22.92 17.14
C ALA A 169 -6.92 23.43 18.51
N ALA A 170 -5.68 23.11 18.86
CA ALA A 170 -5.05 23.55 20.12
C ALA A 170 -4.24 24.85 19.98
N GLY A 171 -4.05 25.34 18.75
CA GLY A 171 -3.38 26.60 18.43
C GLY A 171 -4.31 27.52 17.67
N GLU A 172 -5.23 28.17 18.39
CA GLU A 172 -5.92 29.37 17.90
C GLU A 172 -4.90 30.52 17.76
N GLU A 173 -3.99 30.41 16.80
CA GLU A 173 -3.36 31.59 16.23
C GLU A 173 -4.21 32.01 15.03
N GLU A 174 -4.72 33.23 15.12
CA GLU A 174 -5.57 33.95 14.19
C GLU A 174 -4.87 34.09 12.83
N VAL A 175 -4.84 33.01 12.04
CA VAL A 175 -4.39 33.07 10.65
C VAL A 175 -5.43 33.86 9.89
N GLN A 176 -5.04 35.02 9.38
CA GLN A 176 -5.84 35.83 8.45
C GLN A 176 -6.24 34.96 7.26
N LEU A 177 -7.47 34.48 7.33
CA LEU A 177 -8.15 33.70 6.30
C LEU A 177 -8.29 34.58 5.05
N GLY A 178 -7.47 34.31 4.04
CA GLY A 178 -7.77 34.76 2.69
C GLY A 178 -9.01 34.02 2.16
N ASP A 179 -9.77 34.66 1.28
CA ASP A 179 -11.04 34.18 0.70
C ASP A 179 -10.93 32.81 -0.02
N ASP A 180 -9.71 32.33 -0.31
CA ASP A 180 -9.40 31.05 -0.94
C ASP A 180 -9.10 29.89 0.05
N PHE A 181 -9.33 30.08 1.35
CA PHE A 181 -9.04 29.05 2.35
C PHE A 181 -10.12 27.97 2.44
N ASP A 182 -9.86 26.81 1.84
CA ASP A 182 -10.68 25.61 1.99
C ASP A 182 -10.17 24.73 3.14
N LEU A 183 -10.86 24.82 4.29
CA LEU A 183 -10.63 24.02 5.49
C LEU A 183 -10.60 22.50 5.21
N GLU A 184 -11.45 21.99 4.31
CA GLU A 184 -11.49 20.56 3.94
C GLU A 184 -10.25 20.13 3.14
N THR A 185 -9.60 21.06 2.44
CA THR A 185 -8.38 20.77 1.68
C THR A 185 -7.17 20.66 2.59
N GLU A 186 -7.08 21.45 3.66
CA GLU A 186 -6.02 21.35 4.67
C GLU A 186 -6.20 20.14 5.60
N GLU A 187 -7.44 19.77 5.94
CA GLU A 187 -7.73 18.62 6.82
C GLU A 187 -7.30 17.28 6.22
N HIS A 188 -7.24 17.17 4.89
CA HIS A 188 -6.96 15.91 4.19
C HIS A 188 -5.71 15.96 3.30
N GLN A 189 -4.75 16.82 3.66
CA GLN A 189 -3.55 17.06 2.85
C GLN A 189 -2.78 15.76 2.54
N LYS A 190 -2.48 14.92 3.54
CA LYS A 190 -1.73 13.69 3.31
C LYS A 190 -2.57 12.62 2.64
N LEU A 191 -3.88 12.57 2.88
CA LEU A 191 -4.76 11.62 2.21
C LEU A 191 -4.93 11.95 0.71
N ARG A 192 -4.94 13.23 0.32
CA ARG A 192 -4.90 13.67 -1.08
C ARG A 192 -3.56 13.35 -1.75
N ASP A 193 -2.43 13.52 -1.05
CA ASP A 193 -1.13 13.11 -1.58
C ASP A 193 -1.02 11.57 -1.71
N CYS A 194 -1.60 10.82 -0.77
CA CYS A 194 -1.68 9.36 -0.84
C CYS A 194 -2.46 8.90 -2.08
N GLU A 195 -3.57 9.57 -2.39
CA GLU A 195 -4.37 9.36 -3.59
C GLU A 195 -3.53 9.44 -4.88
N GLN A 196 -2.65 10.46 -4.97
CA GLN A 196 -1.75 10.60 -6.11
C GLN A 196 -0.76 9.43 -6.23
N GLN A 197 -0.23 8.93 -5.11
CA GLN A 197 0.66 7.76 -5.13
C GLN A 197 -0.10 6.49 -5.52
N LEU A 198 -1.33 6.30 -5.03
CA LEU A 198 -2.18 5.16 -5.41
C LEU A 198 -2.55 5.20 -6.90
N LYS A 199 -2.81 6.39 -7.47
CA LYS A 199 -3.00 6.57 -8.92
C LYS A 199 -1.77 6.14 -9.72
N ARG A 200 -0.56 6.46 -9.26
CA ARG A 200 0.69 6.01 -9.92
C ARG A 200 0.80 4.49 -9.91
N ILE A 201 0.51 3.84 -8.79
CA ILE A 201 0.48 2.37 -8.69
C ILE A 201 -0.59 1.79 -9.62
N PHE A 202 -1.78 2.39 -9.67
CA PHE A 202 -2.85 1.96 -10.56
C PHE A 202 -2.42 2.01 -12.03
N THR A 203 -1.86 3.14 -12.46
CA THR A 203 -1.34 3.31 -13.82
C THR A 203 -0.20 2.32 -14.13
N LEU A 204 0.71 2.09 -13.17
CA LEU A 204 1.80 1.11 -13.32
C LEU A 204 1.27 -0.30 -13.60
N CYS A 205 0.24 -0.72 -12.88
CA CYS A 205 -0.39 -2.03 -13.06
C CYS A 205 -1.23 -2.11 -14.34
N LEU A 206 -1.99 -1.06 -14.65
CA LEU A 206 -2.92 -1.04 -15.78
C LEU A 206 -2.19 -0.97 -17.12
N SER A 207 -1.11 -0.20 -17.19
CA SER A 207 -0.31 0.01 -18.41
C SER A 207 0.62 -1.17 -18.75
N ASP A 208 0.52 -2.28 -18.02
CA ASP A 208 1.37 -3.44 -18.28
C ASP A 208 1.04 -4.09 -19.63
N ARG A 209 2.07 -4.26 -20.45
CA ARG A 209 1.97 -4.77 -21.81
C ARG A 209 2.33 -6.26 -21.91
N SER A 210 2.55 -6.93 -20.78
CA SER A 210 2.72 -8.38 -20.77
C SER A 210 1.52 -9.05 -21.44
N THR A 211 1.82 -9.91 -22.42
CA THR A 211 0.82 -10.74 -23.11
C THR A 211 0.50 -12.02 -22.32
N ASP A 212 1.32 -12.34 -21.31
CA ASP A 212 1.08 -13.46 -20.41
C ASP A 212 0.13 -13.03 -19.29
N ILE A 213 -1.06 -13.64 -19.29
CA ILE A 213 -2.10 -13.34 -18.30
C ILE A 213 -1.74 -13.83 -16.90
N TYR A 214 -0.80 -14.77 -16.77
CA TYR A 214 -0.34 -15.27 -15.48
C TYR A 214 0.85 -14.46 -14.93
N ASP A 215 1.64 -13.86 -15.82
CA ASP A 215 2.81 -13.05 -15.50
C ASP A 215 2.60 -11.58 -15.90
N THR A 216 1.70 -10.91 -15.17
CA THR A 216 1.31 -9.51 -15.44
C THR A 216 1.02 -8.72 -14.18
N ARG A 217 1.36 -7.42 -14.19
CA ARG A 217 1.05 -6.46 -13.13
C ARG A 217 -0.44 -6.12 -13.04
N LYS A 218 -1.23 -6.50 -14.04
CA LYS A 218 -2.69 -6.31 -14.06
C LYS A 218 -3.41 -7.05 -12.93
N TRP A 219 -2.79 -8.05 -12.32
CA TRP A 219 -3.29 -8.68 -11.08
C TRP A 219 -3.37 -7.70 -9.89
N GLY A 220 -2.62 -6.59 -9.91
CA GLY A 220 -2.65 -5.55 -8.88
C GLY A 220 -3.75 -4.50 -9.04
N VAL A 221 -4.50 -4.50 -10.15
CA VAL A 221 -5.44 -3.43 -10.49
C VAL A 221 -6.59 -3.34 -9.48
N TYR A 222 -7.35 -4.41 -9.24
CA TYR A 222 -8.48 -4.37 -8.32
C TYR A 222 -8.07 -4.10 -6.87
N ALA A 223 -6.93 -4.64 -6.43
CA ALA A 223 -6.38 -4.33 -5.12
C ALA A 223 -6.11 -2.82 -4.95
N THR A 224 -5.59 -2.17 -6.00
CA THR A 224 -5.29 -0.73 -6.01
C THR A 224 -6.56 0.11 -6.13
N ILE A 225 -7.51 -0.26 -7.00
CA ILE A 225 -8.81 0.40 -7.12
C ILE A 225 -9.53 0.39 -5.78
N ASN A 226 -9.52 -0.72 -5.06
CA ASN A 226 -10.16 -0.80 -3.74
C ASN A 226 -9.53 0.14 -2.71
N LEU A 227 -8.22 0.39 -2.80
CA LEU A 227 -7.57 1.42 -1.97
C LEU A 227 -7.99 2.83 -2.41
N LEU A 228 -8.06 3.09 -3.71
CA LEU A 228 -8.54 4.37 -4.26
C LEU A 228 -9.98 4.67 -3.86
N PHE A 229 -10.90 3.70 -3.98
CA PHE A 229 -12.28 3.87 -3.52
C PHE A 229 -12.35 4.20 -2.04
N LYS A 230 -11.66 3.41 -1.19
CA LYS A 230 -11.58 3.71 0.24
C LYS A 230 -11.05 5.13 0.51
N THR A 231 -10.11 5.61 -0.28
CA THR A 231 -9.58 6.98 -0.18
C THR A 231 -10.59 8.02 -0.65
N TYR A 232 -11.21 7.86 -1.83
CA TYR A 232 -12.20 8.81 -2.36
C TYR A 232 -13.43 8.96 -1.49
N PHE A 233 -13.97 7.86 -0.97
CA PHE A 233 -15.11 7.92 -0.05
C PHE A 233 -14.74 8.60 1.27
N LYS A 234 -13.48 8.49 1.71
CA LYS A 234 -12.99 9.21 2.91
C LYS A 234 -12.77 10.70 2.64
N LEU A 235 -12.43 11.07 1.40
CA LEU A 235 -12.28 12.45 0.91
C LEU A 235 -13.61 13.07 0.42
N ASN A 236 -14.75 12.41 0.65
CA ASN A 236 -16.06 12.80 0.12
C ASN A 236 -16.07 13.11 -1.40
N SER A 237 -15.21 12.42 -2.17
CA SER A 237 -14.93 12.70 -3.58
C SER A 237 -15.38 11.56 -4.49
N ALA A 238 -16.64 11.14 -4.38
CA ALA A 238 -17.20 10.01 -5.13
C ALA A 238 -17.09 10.18 -6.66
N SER A 239 -17.10 11.42 -7.17
CA SER A 239 -16.92 11.72 -8.60
C SER A 239 -15.58 11.22 -9.16
N LEU A 240 -14.51 11.19 -8.36
CA LEU A 240 -13.20 10.68 -8.78
C LEU A 240 -13.20 9.16 -8.93
N ALA A 241 -14.03 8.46 -8.17
CA ALA A 241 -14.18 7.01 -8.27
C ALA A 241 -14.74 6.60 -9.65
N ARG A 242 -15.64 7.40 -10.24
CA ARG A 242 -16.13 7.20 -11.61
C ARG A 242 -15.02 7.25 -12.65
N THR A 243 -14.06 8.16 -12.50
CA THR A 243 -12.93 8.27 -13.43
C THR A 243 -12.09 6.99 -13.44
N ILE A 244 -11.90 6.38 -12.26
CA ILE A 244 -11.21 5.09 -12.15
C ILE A 244 -12.00 3.94 -12.78
N LEU A 245 -13.33 3.89 -12.59
CA LEU A 245 -14.18 2.90 -13.26
C LEU A 245 -14.14 3.01 -14.79
N LYS A 246 -14.16 4.24 -15.33
CA LYS A 246 -14.02 4.48 -16.77
C LYS A 246 -12.66 3.99 -17.29
N ALA A 247 -11.58 4.29 -16.57
CA ALA A 247 -10.24 3.83 -16.93
C ALA A 247 -10.15 2.28 -16.93
N LEU A 248 -10.77 1.62 -15.94
CA LEU A 248 -10.86 0.16 -15.89
C LEU A 248 -11.66 -0.40 -17.07
N ALA A 249 -12.82 0.17 -17.38
CA ALA A 249 -13.70 -0.29 -18.47
C ALA A 249 -12.97 -0.30 -19.82
N THR A 250 -12.18 0.73 -20.12
CA THR A 250 -11.38 0.83 -21.35
C THR A 250 -10.29 -0.25 -21.47
N ASN A 251 -9.74 -0.74 -20.35
CA ASN A 251 -8.62 -1.68 -20.33
C ASN A 251 -9.04 -3.12 -19.99
N ARG A 252 -10.35 -3.37 -19.79
CA ARG A 252 -10.87 -4.65 -19.30
C ARG A 252 -10.58 -5.82 -20.24
N ALA A 253 -10.51 -5.58 -21.55
CA ALA A 253 -10.26 -6.63 -22.55
C ALA A 253 -8.90 -7.31 -22.38
N ASP A 254 -7.89 -6.58 -21.88
CA ASP A 254 -6.53 -7.08 -21.72
C ASP A 254 -6.24 -7.60 -20.30
N MET A 255 -7.28 -7.84 -19.50
CA MET A 255 -7.22 -8.28 -18.11
C MET A 255 -7.91 -9.63 -17.91
N ALA A 256 -7.52 -10.33 -16.85
CA ALA A 256 -8.27 -11.51 -16.40
C ALA A 256 -9.72 -11.13 -16.03
N PRO A 257 -10.69 -12.06 -16.19
CA PRO A 257 -12.05 -11.86 -15.73
C PRO A 257 -12.07 -11.60 -14.21
N LEU A 258 -13.05 -10.82 -13.74
CA LEU A 258 -13.13 -10.39 -12.34
C LEU A 258 -13.13 -11.59 -11.39
N GLU A 259 -13.80 -12.68 -11.78
CA GLU A 259 -13.97 -13.92 -11.04
C GLU A 259 -12.62 -14.59 -10.71
N ALA A 260 -11.59 -14.35 -11.51
CA ALA A 260 -10.25 -14.89 -11.29
C ALA A 260 -9.49 -14.15 -10.16
N TYR A 261 -9.92 -12.95 -9.78
CA TYR A 261 -9.31 -12.19 -8.68
C TYR A 261 -9.76 -12.72 -7.31
N PRO A 262 -8.96 -12.54 -6.25
CA PRO A 262 -9.33 -12.99 -4.90
C PRO A 262 -10.68 -12.43 -4.43
N ALA A 263 -11.50 -13.27 -3.79
CA ALA A 263 -12.85 -12.91 -3.34
C ALA A 263 -12.91 -11.60 -2.51
N PRO A 264 -11.99 -11.32 -1.56
CA PRO A 264 -12.00 -10.05 -0.83
C PRO A 264 -11.86 -8.81 -1.73
N GLN A 265 -11.13 -8.93 -2.84
CA GLN A 265 -10.98 -7.84 -3.81
C GLN A 265 -12.28 -7.63 -4.60
N ARG A 266 -12.91 -8.71 -5.06
CA ARG A 266 -14.17 -8.67 -5.81
C ARG A 266 -15.30 -8.09 -4.97
N VAL A 267 -15.47 -8.57 -3.74
CA VAL A 267 -16.50 -8.08 -2.80
C VAL A 267 -16.33 -6.59 -2.54
N THR A 268 -15.11 -6.14 -2.26
CA THR A 268 -14.85 -4.71 -2.01
C THR A 268 -15.12 -3.86 -3.25
N PHE A 269 -14.71 -4.34 -4.43
CA PHE A 269 -14.94 -3.64 -5.70
C PHE A 269 -16.44 -3.49 -5.97
N LYS A 270 -17.19 -4.59 -5.90
CA LYS A 270 -18.63 -4.63 -6.14
C LYS A 270 -19.43 -3.80 -5.14
N TYR A 271 -19.01 -3.80 -3.87
CA TYR A 271 -19.60 -2.93 -2.86
C TYR A 271 -19.50 -1.45 -3.28
N TYR A 272 -18.30 -0.98 -3.62
CA TYR A 272 -18.13 0.44 -4.00
C TYR A 272 -18.78 0.78 -5.34
N GLU A 273 -18.75 -0.13 -6.31
CA GLU A 273 -19.46 0.02 -7.58
C GLU A 273 -20.97 0.20 -7.35
N GLY A 274 -21.57 -0.64 -6.50
CA GLY A 274 -22.98 -0.53 -6.13
C GLY A 274 -23.31 0.74 -5.35
N VAL A 275 -22.47 1.16 -4.40
CA VAL A 275 -22.65 2.43 -3.68
C VAL A 275 -22.58 3.63 -4.63
N LEU A 276 -21.71 3.61 -5.65
CA LEU A 276 -21.66 4.68 -6.65
C LEU A 276 -22.96 4.77 -7.46
N PHE A 277 -23.50 3.64 -7.91
CA PHE A 277 -24.80 3.61 -8.58
C PHE A 277 -25.94 4.07 -7.67
N PHE A 278 -25.90 3.73 -6.38
CA PHE A 278 -26.87 4.22 -5.40
C PHE A 278 -26.84 5.74 -5.28
N LEU A 279 -25.64 6.34 -5.20
CA LEU A 279 -25.46 7.80 -5.16
C LEU A 279 -25.91 8.50 -6.46
N GLU A 280 -26.00 7.76 -7.56
CA GLU A 280 -26.49 8.24 -8.86
C GLU A 280 -27.99 7.96 -9.07
N GLU A 281 -28.68 7.48 -8.03
CA GLU A 281 -30.10 7.11 -8.06
C GLU A 281 -30.41 5.99 -9.07
N ASN A 282 -29.38 5.27 -9.54
CA ASN A 282 -29.54 4.07 -10.37
C ASN A 282 -29.68 2.84 -9.49
N TYR A 283 -30.84 2.73 -8.83
CA TYR A 283 -31.10 1.70 -7.83
C TYR A 283 -31.08 0.28 -8.40
N VAL A 284 -31.42 0.10 -9.67
CA VAL A 284 -31.41 -1.23 -10.34
C VAL A 284 -29.99 -1.78 -10.43
N GLU A 285 -29.03 -0.98 -10.90
CA GLU A 285 -27.64 -1.42 -10.93
C GLU A 285 -27.03 -1.46 -9.52
N ALA A 286 -27.39 -0.52 -8.64
CA ALA A 286 -26.95 -0.54 -7.25
C ALA A 286 -27.30 -1.86 -6.55
N GLU A 287 -28.58 -2.28 -6.60
CA GLU A 287 -29.07 -3.53 -6.03
C GLU A 287 -28.27 -4.71 -6.58
N LYS A 288 -28.17 -4.84 -7.90
CA LYS A 288 -27.43 -5.91 -8.57
C LYS A 288 -25.98 -6.03 -8.08
N HIS A 289 -25.23 -4.93 -8.05
CA HIS A 289 -23.82 -4.93 -7.63
C HIS A 289 -23.67 -5.23 -6.13
N LEU A 290 -24.55 -4.68 -5.29
CA LEU A 290 -24.53 -4.92 -3.84
C LEU A 290 -24.96 -6.34 -3.48
N THR A 291 -25.96 -6.92 -4.17
CA THR A 291 -26.36 -8.33 -4.01
C THR A 291 -25.22 -9.26 -4.40
N GLU A 292 -24.51 -8.95 -5.49
CA GLU A 292 -23.32 -9.70 -5.88
C GLU A 292 -22.23 -9.64 -4.79
N ALA A 293 -21.95 -8.45 -4.25
CA ALA A 293 -21.01 -8.27 -3.14
C ALA A 293 -21.43 -9.06 -1.89
N TRP A 294 -22.72 -9.03 -1.55
CA TRP A 294 -23.30 -9.77 -0.42
C TRP A 294 -23.10 -11.28 -0.57
N SER A 295 -23.46 -11.83 -1.74
CA SER A 295 -23.38 -13.27 -2.03
C SER A 295 -21.96 -13.83 -1.93
N GLN A 296 -20.95 -13.03 -2.27
CA GLN A 296 -19.54 -13.41 -2.22
C GLN A 296 -18.87 -13.05 -0.89
N CYS A 297 -19.56 -12.32 0.00
CA CYS A 297 -18.99 -11.89 1.27
C CYS A 297 -18.79 -13.08 2.21
N HIS A 298 -17.62 -13.14 2.85
CA HIS A 298 -17.31 -14.25 3.76
C HIS A 298 -18.32 -14.32 4.91
N LYS A 299 -18.73 -15.54 5.27
CA LYS A 299 -19.80 -15.76 6.25
C LYS A 299 -19.54 -15.07 7.60
N ASP A 300 -18.28 -15.08 8.04
CA ASP A 300 -17.83 -14.54 9.32
C ASP A 300 -17.47 -13.03 9.26
N ALA A 301 -17.52 -12.40 8.08
CA ALA A 301 -17.20 -10.99 7.92
C ALA A 301 -18.43 -10.10 8.21
N LEU A 302 -18.98 -10.21 9.43
CA LEU A 302 -20.24 -9.56 9.84
C LEU A 302 -20.26 -8.05 9.60
N GLY A 303 -19.18 -7.33 9.93
CA GLY A 303 -19.12 -5.88 9.69
C GLY A 303 -19.07 -5.49 8.20
N ASN A 304 -18.57 -6.37 7.32
CA ASN A 304 -18.63 -6.10 5.87
C ASN A 304 -20.03 -6.38 5.33
N LYS A 305 -20.65 -7.44 5.85
CA LYS A 305 -22.03 -7.80 5.59
C LYS A 305 -22.98 -6.66 5.96
N GLU A 306 -22.88 -6.14 7.18
CA GLU A 306 -23.68 -5.01 7.65
C GLU A 306 -23.56 -3.80 6.72
N ARG A 307 -22.33 -3.41 6.35
CA ARG A 307 -22.11 -2.30 5.40
C ARG A 307 -22.78 -2.51 4.06
N ILE A 308 -22.74 -3.72 3.51
CA ILE A 308 -23.40 -4.03 2.24
C ILE A 308 -24.93 -3.91 2.41
N LEU A 309 -25.48 -4.43 3.51
CA LEU A 309 -26.92 -4.38 3.79
C LEU A 309 -27.43 -2.96 4.01
N THR A 310 -26.64 -2.06 4.60
CA THR A 310 -27.01 -0.65 4.79
C THR A 310 -27.38 0.07 3.50
N TYR A 311 -26.86 -0.37 2.35
CA TYR A 311 -27.22 0.19 1.03
C TYR A 311 -28.23 -0.67 0.26
N LEU A 312 -28.51 -1.91 0.70
CA LEU A 312 -29.48 -2.80 0.07
C LEU A 312 -30.88 -2.71 0.67
N ILE A 313 -31.00 -2.33 1.95
CA ILE A 313 -32.24 -2.29 2.73
C ILE A 313 -32.49 -0.85 3.17
#